data_AF-V7AVR3-F1
#
_entry.id   AF-V7AVR3-F1
#
_cell.length_a   1.000
_cell.length_b   1.000
_cell.length_c   1.000
_cell.angle_alpha   90.00
_cell.angle_beta   90.00
_cell.angle_gamma   90.00
#
_symmetry.space_group_name_H-M   'P 1'
#
loop_
_entity.id
_entity.type
_entity.pdbx_description
1 polymer ?
#
loop_
_entity_poly.entity_id
_entity_poly.type
_entity_poly.pdbx_seq_one_letter_code
_entity_poly.pdbx_strand_id
1 'polypeptide(L)'
;MDTPAVQHISECFVKPHPYNNFPNQICNLTPWDIALLSVGYIQKGLLFSKPATLEDQQYFMENLLEKLKHSLSLTLFHFYPLSGRLVTHKTQQPPSYTVSVDC
;
A
#
# COMPACT_ATOMS: atom_id res chain seq x y z
N MET A 1 -6.38 26.28 -22.66
CA MET A 1 -6.29 24.91 -22.12
C MET A 1 -5.07 24.89 -21.25
N ASP A 2 -5.25 24.99 -19.94
CA ASP A 2 -4.14 25.06 -19.00
C ASP A 2 -3.44 23.70 -18.92
N THR A 3 -2.13 23.68 -19.09
CA THR A 3 -1.33 22.47 -18.89
C THR A 3 -1.43 22.04 -17.42
N PRO A 4 -1.67 20.76 -17.13
CA PRO A 4 -1.78 20.29 -15.76
C PRO A 4 -0.43 20.48 -15.04
N ALA A 5 -0.49 20.97 -13.79
CA ALA A 5 0.70 21.20 -12.94
C ALA A 5 1.47 19.91 -12.59
N VAL A 6 0.86 18.74 -12.84
CA VAL A 6 1.42 17.42 -12.56
C VAL A 6 1.11 16.49 -13.73
N GLN A 7 2.12 15.71 -14.15
CA GLN A 7 1.97 14.66 -15.16
C GLN A 7 2.14 13.29 -14.50
N HIS A 8 1.15 12.41 -14.71
CA HIS A 8 1.25 11.01 -14.30
C HIS A 8 2.20 10.25 -15.25
N ILE A 9 3.18 9.53 -14.69
CA ILE A 9 4.22 8.83 -15.46
C ILE A 9 3.93 7.32 -15.54
N SER A 10 3.63 6.68 -14.41
CA SER A 10 3.38 5.24 -14.34
C SER A 10 2.65 4.86 -13.06
N GLU A 11 2.00 3.70 -13.08
CA GLU A 11 1.36 3.07 -11.92
C GLU A 11 1.78 1.59 -11.86
N CYS A 12 1.97 1.06 -10.66
CA CYS A 12 2.26 -0.36 -10.47
C CYS A 12 1.77 -0.88 -9.11
N PHE A 13 1.48 -2.17 -9.04
CA PHE A 13 1.26 -2.88 -7.78
C PHE A 13 2.57 -3.45 -7.25
N VAL A 14 3.01 -3.00 -6.07
CA VAL A 14 4.16 -3.59 -5.37
C VAL A 14 3.67 -4.73 -4.49
N LYS A 15 4.12 -5.94 -4.78
CA LYS A 15 3.81 -7.14 -3.98
C LYS A 15 4.84 -7.32 -2.86
N PRO A 16 4.47 -7.92 -1.72
CA PRO A 16 5.43 -8.32 -0.71
C PRO A 16 6.47 -9.26 -1.33
N HIS A 17 7.71 -9.18 -0.84
CA HIS A 17 8.81 -10.00 -1.37
C HIS A 17 8.47 -11.50 -1.22
N PRO A 18 8.60 -12.30 -2.30
CA PRO A 18 8.16 -13.69 -2.27
C PRO A 18 9.07 -14.53 -1.37
N TYR A 19 8.51 -15.07 -0.29
CA TYR A 19 9.08 -16.19 0.44
C TYR A 19 8.14 -17.38 0.31
N ASN A 20 8.69 -18.56 0.00
CA ASN A 20 7.91 -19.79 0.01
C ASN A 20 7.27 -19.94 1.40
N ASN A 21 5.94 -20.12 1.44
CA ASN A 21 5.14 -20.35 2.65
C ASN A 21 4.67 -19.10 3.42
N PHE A 22 4.08 -18.11 2.75
CA PHE A 22 3.07 -17.31 3.44
C PHE A 22 1.79 -18.15 3.54
N PRO A 23 1.35 -18.56 4.74
CA PRO A 23 -0.03 -19.01 4.89
C PRO A 23 -0.93 -17.81 4.56
N ASN A 24 -1.98 -18.02 3.76
CA ASN A 24 -3.05 -17.02 3.59
C ASN A 24 -3.51 -16.62 5.00
N GLN A 25 -3.26 -15.37 5.39
CA GLN A 25 -3.45 -14.94 6.76
C GLN A 25 -4.59 -13.93 6.82
N ILE A 26 -5.68 -14.34 7.46
CA ILE A 26 -6.79 -13.43 7.76
C ILE A 26 -6.38 -12.57 8.97
N CYS A 27 -6.31 -11.26 8.77
CA CYS A 27 -6.17 -10.30 9.85
C CYS A 27 -7.55 -9.83 10.30
N ASN A 28 -7.97 -10.24 11.50
CA ASN A 28 -9.27 -9.85 12.06
C ASN A 28 -9.23 -8.42 12.59
N LEU A 29 -10.29 -7.65 12.32
CA LEU A 29 -10.43 -6.29 12.81
C LEU A 29 -11.01 -6.27 14.23
N THR A 30 -10.51 -5.36 15.07
CA THR A 30 -11.10 -5.07 16.38
C THR A 30 -12.30 -4.13 16.24
N PRO A 31 -13.14 -3.98 17.29
CA PRO A 31 -14.23 -3.00 17.27
C PRO A 31 -13.78 -1.56 16.97
N TRP A 32 -12.56 -1.19 17.41
CA TRP A 32 -11.99 0.13 17.13
C TRP A 32 -11.64 0.31 15.66
N ASP A 33 -11.07 -0.72 15.02
CA ASP A 33 -10.76 -0.69 13.59
C ASP A 33 -12.03 -0.58 12.73
N ILE A 34 -13.09 -1.31 13.12
CA ILE A 34 -14.40 -1.26 12.44
C ILE A 34 -15.01 0.15 12.52
N ALA A 35 -14.92 0.81 13.67
CA ALA A 35 -15.42 2.18 13.83
C ALA A 35 -14.72 3.17 12.87
N LEU A 36 -13.46 2.89 12.52
CA LEU A 36 -12.65 3.71 11.63
C LEU A 36 -12.86 3.40 10.12
N LEU A 37 -13.63 2.37 9.75
CA LEU A 37 -13.90 2.07 8.32
C LEU A 37 -14.65 3.19 7.60
N SER A 38 -15.42 4.00 8.34
CA SER A 38 -16.13 5.16 7.81
C SER A 38 -15.25 6.41 7.68
N VAL A 39 -14.04 6.37 8.25
CA VAL A 39 -13.06 7.44 8.13
C VAL A 39 -12.33 7.25 6.80
N GLY A 40 -12.32 8.29 5.96
CA GLY A 40 -11.65 8.24 4.66
C GLY A 40 -10.14 7.97 4.78
N TYR A 41 -9.52 7.64 3.64
CA TYR A 41 -8.08 7.35 3.59
C TYR A 41 -7.24 8.49 4.17
N ILE A 42 -6.31 8.15 5.07
CA ILE A 42 -5.33 9.10 5.60
C ILE A 42 -4.38 9.50 4.46
N GLN A 43 -4.41 10.77 4.07
CA GLN A 43 -3.52 11.32 3.04
C GLN A 43 -2.38 12.10 3.70
N LYS A 44 -1.16 11.57 3.64
CA LYS A 44 0.07 12.21 4.12
C LYS A 44 1.15 12.12 3.06
N GLY A 45 1.98 13.15 2.96
CA GLY A 45 3.12 13.21 2.03
C GLY A 45 4.38 13.71 2.73
N LEU A 46 5.54 13.37 2.16
CA LEU A 46 6.84 13.85 2.59
C LEU A 46 7.50 14.61 1.43
N LEU A 47 8.12 15.75 1.73
CA LEU A 47 8.85 16.57 0.75
C LEU A 47 10.34 16.45 1.03
N PHE A 48 11.09 16.07 0.00
CA PHE A 48 12.55 15.95 0.06
C PHE A 48 13.18 16.90 -0.97
N SER A 49 14.31 17.51 -0.59
CA SER A 49 15.08 18.32 -1.53
C SER A 49 15.79 17.42 -2.54
N LYS A 50 15.74 17.79 -3.81
CA LYS A 50 16.50 17.10 -4.86
C LYS A 50 18.00 17.34 -4.64
N PRO A 51 18.86 16.31 -4.76
CA PRO A 51 20.31 16.50 -4.65
C PRO A 51 20.83 17.46 -5.76
N ALA A 52 21.70 18.39 -5.39
CA ALA A 52 22.19 19.44 -6.28
C ALA A 52 23.18 18.95 -7.37
N THR A 53 23.82 17.80 -7.16
CA THR A 53 24.93 17.29 -7.99
C THR A 53 24.53 16.12 -8.89
N LEU A 54 23.27 16.07 -9.34
CA LEU A 54 22.81 14.99 -10.23
C LEU A 54 23.18 15.31 -11.68
N GLU A 55 24.22 14.65 -12.19
CA GLU A 55 24.65 14.74 -13.59
C GLU A 55 23.58 14.18 -14.55
N ASP A 56 22.91 13.09 -14.17
CA ASP A 56 21.79 12.51 -14.91
C ASP A 56 20.54 12.42 -14.02
N GLN A 57 19.60 13.33 -14.28
CA GLN A 57 18.35 13.40 -13.52
C GLN A 57 17.41 12.24 -13.82
N GLN A 58 17.39 11.74 -15.06
CA GLN A 58 16.49 10.67 -15.45
C GLN A 58 16.96 9.35 -14.84
N TYR A 59 18.24 9.04 -14.98
CA TYR A 59 18.85 7.87 -14.35
C TYR A 59 18.67 7.87 -12.82
N PHE A 60 18.84 9.03 -12.17
CA PHE A 60 18.59 9.16 -10.74
C PHE A 60 17.14 8.82 -10.37
N MET A 61 16.17 9.36 -11.10
CA MET A 61 14.74 9.12 -10.83
C MET A 61 14.36 7.66 -11.06
N GLU A 62 14.87 7.03 -12.11
CA GLU A 62 14.65 5.60 -12.40
C GLU A 62 15.25 4.72 -11.28
N ASN A 63 16.49 4.98 -10.86
CA ASN A 63 17.13 4.25 -9.77
C ASN A 63 16.42 4.46 -8.42
N LEU A 64 15.97 5.69 -8.13
CA LEU A 64 15.19 5.99 -6.93
C LEU A 64 13.88 5.20 -6.93
N LEU A 65 13.16 5.19 -8.06
CA LEU A 65 11.91 4.46 -8.22
C LEU A 65 12.09 2.97 -7.98
N GLU A 66 13.12 2.35 -8.56
CA GLU A 66 13.40 0.92 -8.37
C GLU A 66 13.77 0.59 -6.92
N LYS A 67 14.57 1.43 -6.26
CA LYS A 67 14.88 1.27 -4.82
C LYS A 67 13.65 1.41 -3.94
N LEU A 68 12.75 2.36 -4.25
CA LEU A 68 11.49 2.52 -3.52
C LEU A 68 10.58 1.31 -3.69
N LYS A 69 10.39 0.81 -4.91
CA LYS A 69 9.61 -0.42 -5.15
C LYS A 69 10.19 -1.61 -4.40
N HIS A 70 11.50 -1.81 -4.46
CA HIS A 70 12.17 -2.93 -3.80
C HIS A 70 12.08 -2.84 -2.27
N SER A 71 12.40 -1.68 -1.69
CA SER A 71 12.30 -1.47 -0.24
C SER A 71 10.86 -1.56 0.28
N LEU A 72 9.87 -1.08 -0.48
CA LEU A 72 8.46 -1.27 -0.16
C LEU A 72 8.07 -2.77 -0.21
N SER A 73 8.52 -3.51 -1.23
CA SER A 73 8.29 -4.96 -1.33
C SER A 73 8.85 -5.73 -0.13
N LEU A 74 10.07 -5.39 0.31
CA LEU A 74 10.67 -5.96 1.53
C LEU A 74 9.93 -5.53 2.80
N THR A 75 9.44 -4.30 2.86
CA THR A 75 8.69 -3.80 4.03
C THR A 75 7.34 -4.49 4.15
N LEU A 76 6.62 -4.64 3.03
CA LEU A 76 5.31 -5.31 2.97
C LEU A 76 5.38 -6.77 3.43
N PHE A 77 6.53 -7.44 3.29
CA PHE A 77 6.74 -8.77 3.89
C PHE A 77 6.51 -8.76 5.41
N HIS A 78 7.03 -7.75 6.12
CA HIS A 78 6.86 -7.62 7.57
C HIS A 78 5.51 -7.01 7.96
N PHE A 79 4.97 -6.13 7.12
CA PHE A 79 3.69 -5.45 7.32
C PHE A 79 2.62 -6.02 6.37
N TYR A 80 2.50 -7.35 6.35
CA TYR A 80 1.66 -8.09 5.40
C TYR A 80 0.18 -7.65 5.34
N PRO A 81 -0.48 -7.11 6.40
CA PRO A 81 -1.84 -6.62 6.26
C PRO A 81 -1.97 -5.42 5.32
N LEU A 82 -0.88 -4.66 5.08
CA LEU A 82 -0.88 -3.52 4.16
C LEU A 82 -0.90 -3.93 2.69
N SER A 83 -0.57 -5.19 2.36
CA SER A 83 -0.71 -5.74 1.02
C SER A 83 -2.04 -6.49 0.80
N GLY A 84 -2.84 -6.65 1.86
CA GLY A 84 -4.10 -7.37 1.81
C GLY A 84 -5.29 -6.51 1.35
N ARG A 85 -6.48 -7.13 1.33
CA ARG A 85 -7.74 -6.46 0.96
C ARG A 85 -8.81 -6.70 2.01
N LEU A 86 -9.66 -5.70 2.23
CA LEU A 86 -10.84 -5.87 3.07
C LEU A 86 -11.79 -6.89 2.45
N VAL A 87 -12.20 -7.86 3.25
CA VAL A 87 -13.23 -8.86 2.90
C VAL A 87 -14.36 -8.78 3.91
N THR A 88 -15.58 -8.98 3.44
CA THR A 88 -16.78 -8.98 4.27
C THR A 88 -17.44 -10.34 4.20
N HIS A 89 -17.61 -10.97 5.36
CA HIS A 89 -18.32 -12.24 5.49
C HIS A 89 -19.67 -12.02 6.15
N LYS A 90 -20.71 -12.61 5.59
CA LYS A 90 -22.08 -12.54 6.10
C LYS A 90 -22.53 -13.92 6.57
N THR A 91 -22.97 -14.03 7.82
CA THR A 91 -23.66 -15.22 8.33
C THR A 91 -25.16 -14.99 8.36
N GLN A 92 -25.96 -16.05 8.19
CA GLN A 92 -27.43 -15.95 8.20
C GLN A 92 -28.07 -16.43 9.51
N GLN A 93 -27.40 -17.29 10.28
CA GLN A 93 -27.95 -17.90 11.49
C GLN A 93 -26.88 -18.02 12.59
N PRO A 94 -26.77 -17.04 13.53
CA PRO A 94 -27.49 -15.76 13.54
C PRO A 94 -27.02 -14.81 12.42
N PRO A 95 -27.84 -13.84 12.00
CA PRO A 95 -27.43 -12.81 11.06
C PRO A 95 -26.27 -11.98 11.62
N SER A 96 -25.12 -11.98 10.95
CA SER A 96 -23.98 -11.16 11.35
C SER A 96 -23.10 -10.78 10.16
N TYR A 97 -22.31 -9.73 10.31
CA TYR A 97 -21.30 -9.29 9.36
C TYR A 97 -19.95 -9.21 10.08
N THR A 98 -18.92 -9.78 9.48
CA THR A 98 -17.54 -9.61 9.91
C THR A 98 -16.72 -9.01 8.78
N VAL A 99 -15.79 -8.14 9.15
CA VAL A 99 -14.84 -7.53 8.22
C VAL A 99 -13.44 -7.88 8.68
N SER A 100 -12.62 -8.33 7.75
CA SER A 100 -11.22 -8.71 7.98
C SER A 100 -10.36 -8.30 6.79
N VAL A 101 -9.05 -8.36 6.94
CA VAL A 101 -8.11 -8.20 5.82
C VAL A 101 -7.62 -9.57 5.37
N ASP A 102 -7.86 -9.92 4.11
CA ASP A 102 -7.28 -11.09 3.44
C ASP A 102 -5.90 -10.71 2.91
N CYS A 103 -4.85 -11.23 3.55
CA CYS A 103 -3.47 -10.81 3.37
C CYS A 103 -2.63 -11.79 2.55
#